data_AF-A0AAD0X0C6-F1
#
_entry.id   AF-A0AAD0X0C6-F1
#
_cell.length_a   1.000
_cell.length_b   1.000
_cell.length_c   1.000
_cell.angle_alpha   90.00
_cell.angle_beta   90.00
_cell.angle_gamma   90.00
#
_symmetry.space_group_name_H-M   'P 1'
#
loop_
_entity.id
_entity.type
_entity.pdbx_description
1 polymer ?
#
loop_
_entity_poly.entity_id
_entity_poly.type
_entity_poly.pdbx_seq_one_letter_code
_entity_poly.pdbx_strand_id
1 'polypeptide(L)'
;MPTDAQILAAIDTAFGDCRRPEHFTNFQHCCECAEHDALLCSRDRETLQHADVGNAGWDPICFCSPEGIAYYFPTLARFALAEPSPEIDWYGWQMVFHLGYGGAENALLQHCSTAQRQAVASLLAHLLDTRTELLEMDADAALHAHGNWSR
;
A
#
# COMPACT_ATOMS: atom_id res chain seq x y z
N MET A 1 -1.13 -22.77 2.45
CA MET A 1 -0.94 -21.31 2.53
C MET A 1 -1.16 -20.77 1.13
N PRO A 2 -1.83 -19.62 0.96
CA PRO A 2 -2.03 -19.03 -0.35
C PRO A 2 -0.67 -18.70 -0.99
N THR A 3 -0.58 -18.72 -2.32
CA THR A 3 0.59 -18.21 -3.04
C THR A 3 0.48 -16.70 -3.24
N ASP A 4 1.60 -16.03 -3.55
CA ASP A 4 1.61 -14.62 -3.93
C ASP A 4 0.59 -14.31 -5.03
N ALA A 5 0.48 -15.18 -6.05
CA ALA A 5 -0.49 -15.03 -7.13
C ALA A 5 -1.94 -15.11 -6.65
N GLN A 6 -2.23 -15.95 -5.66
CA GLN A 6 -3.58 -16.04 -5.07
C GLN A 6 -3.92 -14.79 -4.24
N ILE A 7 -2.94 -14.26 -3.49
CA ILE A 7 -3.10 -13.00 -2.76
C ILE A 7 -3.35 -11.84 -3.73
N LEU A 8 -2.54 -11.72 -4.78
CA LEU A 8 -2.70 -10.67 -5.80
C LEU A 8 -4.05 -10.76 -6.50
N ALA A 9 -4.50 -11.96 -6.88
CA ALA A 9 -5.81 -12.13 -7.51
C ALA A 9 -6.97 -11.69 -6.59
N ALA A 10 -6.86 -11.93 -5.28
CA ALA A 10 -7.85 -11.47 -4.30
C ALA A 10 -7.84 -9.94 -4.17
N ILE A 11 -6.65 -9.31 -4.18
CA ILE A 11 -6.49 -7.86 -4.17
C ILE A 11 -7.05 -7.24 -5.45
N ASP A 12 -6.70 -7.78 -6.62
CA ASP A 12 -7.22 -7.32 -7.92
C ASP A 12 -8.75 -7.42 -7.98
N THR A 13 -9.33 -8.48 -7.41
CA THR A 13 -10.79 -8.61 -7.31
C THR A 13 -11.40 -7.54 -6.39
N ALA A 14 -10.77 -7.25 -5.26
CA ALA A 14 -11.32 -6.34 -4.25
C ALA A 14 -11.13 -4.84 -4.60
N PHE A 15 -10.06 -4.50 -5.32
CA PHE A 15 -9.69 -3.12 -5.64
C PHE A 15 -9.74 -2.80 -7.15
N GLY A 16 -10.02 -3.80 -8.00
CA GLY A 16 -10.03 -3.66 -9.46
C GLY A 16 -10.98 -2.58 -9.96
N ASP A 17 -12.14 -2.44 -9.34
CA ASP A 17 -13.17 -1.46 -9.70
C ASP A 17 -12.99 -0.07 -9.05
N CYS A 18 -11.95 0.11 -8.22
CA CYS A 18 -11.65 1.43 -7.65
C CYS A 18 -11.36 2.43 -8.77
N ARG A 19 -12.15 3.50 -8.82
CA ARG A 19 -11.98 4.55 -9.83
C ARG A 19 -10.70 5.33 -9.55
N ARG A 20 -10.00 5.68 -10.62
CA ARG A 20 -8.91 6.63 -10.58
C ARG A 20 -9.44 8.01 -10.15
N PRO A 21 -8.92 8.62 -9.08
CA PRO A 21 -9.30 9.98 -8.73
C PRO A 21 -8.69 10.99 -9.70
N GLU A 22 -9.28 12.19 -9.77
CA GLU A 22 -8.73 13.30 -10.56
C GLU A 22 -7.42 13.83 -9.96
N HIS A 23 -7.36 13.86 -8.63
CA HIS A 23 -6.17 14.22 -7.84
C HIS A 23 -5.97 13.18 -6.74
N PHE A 24 -4.72 12.81 -6.52
CA PHE A 24 -4.32 11.86 -5.50
C PHE A 24 -4.02 12.53 -4.17
N THR A 25 -3.54 13.78 -4.14
CA THR A 25 -3.20 14.51 -2.91
C THR A 25 -4.00 15.82 -2.79
N ASN A 26 -3.85 16.54 -1.67
CA ASN A 26 -4.25 17.94 -1.60
C ASN A 26 -3.22 18.82 -2.33
N PHE A 27 -3.26 18.82 -3.67
CA PHE A 27 -2.29 19.49 -4.54
C PHE A 27 -2.20 21.02 -4.35
N GLN A 28 -3.16 21.64 -3.65
CA GLN A 28 -3.17 23.08 -3.37
C GLN A 28 -2.51 23.45 -2.03
N HIS A 29 -2.10 22.46 -1.23
CA HIS A 29 -1.53 22.69 0.11
C HIS A 29 -0.11 23.28 0.06
N CYS A 30 0.81 22.64 -0.67
CA CYS A 30 2.20 23.07 -0.82
C CYS A 30 2.79 22.51 -2.12
N CYS A 31 4.02 22.93 -2.47
CA CYS A 31 4.69 22.47 -3.69
C CYS A 31 4.96 20.96 -3.68
N GLU A 32 5.30 20.37 -2.54
CA GLU A 32 5.55 18.93 -2.42
C GLU A 32 4.28 18.12 -2.70
N CYS A 33 3.13 18.49 -2.13
CA CYS A 33 1.87 17.82 -2.44
C CYS A 33 1.51 17.94 -3.93
N ALA A 34 1.78 19.09 -4.56
CA ALA A 34 1.55 19.28 -5.99
C ALA A 34 2.48 18.41 -6.86
N GLU A 35 3.75 18.27 -6.47
CA GLU A 35 4.73 17.40 -7.14
C GLU A 35 4.34 15.92 -7.02
N HIS A 36 3.95 15.48 -5.81
CA HIS A 36 3.44 14.11 -5.57
C HIS A 36 2.17 13.85 -6.37
N ASP A 37 1.24 14.81 -6.40
CA ASP A 37 0.02 14.69 -7.20
C ASP A 37 0.34 14.56 -8.68
N ALA A 38 1.19 15.43 -9.23
CA ALA A 38 1.59 15.40 -10.63
C ALA A 38 2.25 14.06 -11.00
N LEU A 39 3.12 13.53 -10.13
CA LEU A 39 3.72 12.20 -10.33
C LEU A 39 2.64 11.12 -10.38
N LEU A 40 1.79 11.03 -9.35
CA LEU A 40 0.73 10.00 -9.29
C LEU A 40 -0.31 10.14 -10.41
N CYS A 41 -0.58 11.37 -10.87
CA CYS A 41 -1.41 11.66 -12.02
C CYS A 41 -0.74 11.32 -13.36
N SER A 42 0.59 11.27 -13.43
CA SER A 42 1.32 10.87 -14.64
C SER A 42 1.43 9.35 -14.82
N ARG A 43 1.15 8.59 -13.76
CA ARG A 43 1.22 7.12 -13.74
C ARG A 43 -0.17 6.49 -13.80
N ASP A 44 -0.20 5.19 -14.01
CA ASP A 44 -1.34 4.31 -13.81
C ASP A 44 -0.87 3.00 -13.14
N ARG A 45 -1.78 2.03 -12.98
CA ARG A 45 -1.47 0.78 -12.28
C ARG A 45 -0.36 -0.04 -12.94
N GLU A 46 -0.14 0.14 -14.23
CA GLU A 46 0.84 -0.60 -15.04
C GLU A 46 2.17 0.15 -15.16
N THR A 47 2.13 1.48 -15.10
CA THR A 47 3.29 2.36 -15.34
C THR A 47 3.90 2.93 -14.06
N LEU A 48 3.21 2.88 -12.93
CA LEU A 48 3.80 3.18 -11.62
C LEU A 48 4.91 2.16 -11.34
N GLN A 49 6.07 2.66 -10.93
CA GLN A 49 7.25 1.86 -10.62
C GLN A 49 7.55 1.91 -9.12
N HIS A 50 8.24 0.89 -8.61
CA HIS A 50 8.67 0.90 -7.21
C HIS A 50 9.50 2.15 -6.89
N ALA A 51 10.39 2.59 -7.80
CA ALA A 51 11.19 3.81 -7.62
C ALA A 51 10.36 5.10 -7.47
N ASP A 52 9.10 5.13 -7.94
CA ASP A 52 8.22 6.30 -7.79
C ASP A 52 7.69 6.43 -6.34
N VAL A 53 7.66 5.33 -5.57
CA VAL A 53 7.04 5.26 -4.24
C VAL A 53 7.94 4.65 -3.15
N GLY A 54 9.11 4.12 -3.53
CA GLY A 54 10.02 3.36 -2.67
C GLY A 54 10.90 4.22 -1.75
N ASN A 55 10.93 5.54 -1.98
CA ASN A 55 11.80 6.43 -1.22
C ASN A 55 11.10 6.90 0.06
N ALA A 56 11.44 6.32 1.21
CA ALA A 56 10.84 6.69 2.49
C ALA A 56 10.98 8.19 2.86
N GLY A 57 12.01 8.87 2.35
CA GLY A 57 12.18 10.32 2.54
C GLY A 57 11.37 11.20 1.58
N TRP A 58 10.78 10.61 0.55
CA TRP A 58 9.96 11.27 -0.47
C TRP A 58 8.94 10.28 -1.05
N ASP A 59 8.04 9.78 -0.20
CA ASP A 59 7.01 8.82 -0.63
C ASP A 59 5.68 9.55 -0.90
N PRO A 60 5.22 9.65 -2.16
CA PRO A 60 3.98 10.34 -2.49
C PRO A 60 2.74 9.65 -1.90
N ILE A 61 2.83 8.37 -1.51
CA ILE A 61 1.73 7.63 -0.87
C ILE A 61 1.42 8.19 0.53
N CYS A 62 2.40 8.75 1.25
CA CYS A 62 2.21 9.38 2.56
C CYS A 62 1.17 10.51 2.56
N PHE A 63 1.02 11.22 1.44
CA PHE A 63 0.10 12.35 1.27
C PHE A 63 -1.10 12.02 0.40
N CYS A 64 -1.21 10.76 -0.02
CA CYS A 64 -2.26 10.30 -0.91
C CYS A 64 -3.58 10.14 -0.15
N SER A 65 -4.67 10.52 -0.81
CA SER A 65 -6.04 10.28 -0.36
C SER A 65 -6.32 8.78 -0.25
N PRO A 66 -7.25 8.36 0.63
CA PRO A 66 -7.69 6.97 0.71
C PRO A 66 -8.14 6.39 -0.64
N GLU A 67 -8.84 7.18 -1.44
CA GLU A 67 -9.29 6.83 -2.79
C GLU A 67 -8.10 6.55 -3.73
N GLY A 68 -7.07 7.40 -3.67
CA GLY A 68 -5.87 7.25 -4.47
C GLY A 68 -5.04 6.03 -4.08
N ILE A 69 -4.90 5.78 -2.77
CA ILE A 69 -4.24 4.57 -2.28
C ILE A 69 -5.04 3.33 -2.69
N ALA A 70 -6.38 3.34 -2.55
CA ALA A 70 -7.24 2.25 -2.98
C ALA A 70 -7.15 1.98 -4.49
N TYR A 71 -7.01 3.02 -5.32
CA TYR A 71 -6.76 2.86 -6.75
C TYR A 71 -5.43 2.15 -7.02
N TYR A 72 -4.34 2.57 -6.38
CA TYR A 72 -3.01 1.99 -6.58
C TYR A 72 -2.74 0.70 -5.79
N PHE A 73 -3.62 0.32 -4.87
CA PHE A 73 -3.38 -0.78 -3.93
C PHE A 73 -2.93 -2.09 -4.60
N PRO A 74 -3.51 -2.53 -5.74
CA PRO A 74 -3.00 -3.71 -6.44
C PRO A 74 -1.55 -3.62 -6.87
N THR A 75 -1.12 -2.44 -7.34
CA THR A 75 0.27 -2.19 -7.73
C THR A 75 1.19 -2.16 -6.51
N LEU A 76 0.78 -1.51 -5.43
CA LEU A 76 1.53 -1.47 -4.18
C LEU A 76 1.69 -2.87 -3.55
N ALA A 77 0.65 -3.71 -3.63
CA ALA A 77 0.71 -5.10 -3.18
C ALA A 77 1.73 -5.92 -4.00
N ARG A 78 1.84 -5.69 -5.32
CA ARG A 78 2.88 -6.32 -6.14
C ARG A 78 4.29 -5.91 -5.69
N PHE A 79 4.50 -4.65 -5.33
CA PHE A 79 5.80 -4.20 -4.81
C PHE A 79 6.12 -4.83 -3.46
N ALA A 80 5.14 -4.92 -2.55
CA ALA A 80 5.33 -5.54 -1.24
C ALA A 80 5.63 -7.05 -1.32
N LEU A 81 5.14 -7.73 -2.36
CA LEU A 81 5.41 -9.16 -2.60
C LEU A 81 6.67 -9.39 -3.44
N ALA A 82 7.21 -8.38 -4.11
CA ALA A 82 8.46 -8.52 -4.84
C ALA A 82 9.64 -8.75 -3.88
N GLU A 83 10.69 -9.39 -4.39
CA GLU A 83 11.95 -9.52 -3.65
C GLU A 83 12.60 -8.14 -3.45
N PRO A 84 13.34 -7.93 -2.35
CA PRO A 84 14.10 -6.70 -2.13
C PRO A 84 15.07 -6.43 -3.28
N SER A 85 15.22 -5.15 -3.65
CA SER A 85 16.20 -4.72 -4.64
C SER A 85 17.34 -3.93 -3.98
N PRO A 86 18.60 -4.06 -4.43
CA PRO A 86 19.71 -3.30 -3.87
C PRO A 86 19.53 -1.77 -3.96
N GLU A 87 18.77 -1.28 -4.95
CA GLU A 87 18.63 0.14 -5.23
C GLU A 87 17.57 0.84 -4.37
N ILE A 88 16.51 0.12 -4.00
CA ILE A 88 15.30 0.71 -3.40
C ILE A 88 14.79 -0.08 -2.18
N ASP A 89 15.54 -1.11 -1.77
CA ASP A 89 15.20 -2.03 -0.68
C ASP A 89 13.85 -2.75 -0.91
N TRP A 90 13.21 -3.22 0.17
CA TRP A 90 11.93 -3.89 0.16
C TRP A 90 10.76 -2.94 0.45
N TYR A 91 9.78 -2.89 -0.47
CA TYR A 91 8.60 -2.02 -0.31
C TYR A 91 7.70 -2.41 0.87
N GLY A 92 7.77 -3.65 1.35
CA GLY A 92 6.86 -4.13 2.37
C GLY A 92 6.94 -3.36 3.71
N TRP A 93 8.07 -2.70 4.03
CA TRP A 93 8.16 -1.79 5.18
C TRP A 93 7.26 -0.58 5.02
N GLN A 94 7.30 0.06 3.86
CA GLN A 94 6.42 1.20 3.58
C GLN A 94 4.96 0.76 3.56
N MET A 95 4.66 -0.40 2.97
CA MET A 95 3.30 -0.94 3.00
C MET A 95 2.78 -1.13 4.44
N VAL A 96 3.57 -1.77 5.32
CA VAL A 96 3.19 -1.97 6.73
C VAL A 96 3.02 -0.65 7.46
N PHE A 97 3.92 0.31 7.22
CA PHE A 97 3.80 1.66 7.76
C PHE A 97 2.47 2.32 7.35
N HIS A 98 2.16 2.35 6.05
CA HIS A 98 0.93 2.95 5.52
C HIS A 98 -0.35 2.30 6.07
N LEU A 99 -0.32 0.97 6.21
CA LEU A 99 -1.45 0.18 6.73
C LEU A 99 -1.59 0.28 8.25
N GLY A 100 -0.51 0.53 8.97
CA GLY A 100 -0.50 0.68 10.43
C GLY A 100 -0.76 2.11 10.91
N TYR A 101 -0.41 3.12 10.11
CA TYR A 101 -0.48 4.52 10.49
C TYR A 101 -1.91 4.95 10.89
N GLY A 102 -2.06 5.64 12.02
CA GLY A 102 -3.37 6.05 12.55
C GLY A 102 -4.17 4.93 13.22
N GLY A 103 -3.70 3.67 13.20
CA GLY A 103 -4.35 2.55 13.88
C GLY A 103 -5.81 2.36 13.46
N ALA A 104 -6.74 2.39 14.42
CA ALA A 104 -8.17 2.27 14.15
C ALA A 104 -8.74 3.46 13.34
N GLU A 105 -8.06 4.62 13.35
CA GLU A 105 -8.43 5.81 12.60
C GLU A 105 -7.72 5.89 11.23
N ASN A 106 -7.03 4.83 10.80
CA ASN A 106 -6.40 4.77 9.49
C ASN A 106 -7.42 5.11 8.39
N ALA A 107 -7.13 6.15 7.60
CA ALA A 107 -8.08 6.69 6.64
C ALA A 107 -8.42 5.70 5.52
N LEU A 108 -7.46 4.90 5.07
CA LEU A 108 -7.69 3.83 4.09
C LEU A 108 -8.58 2.73 4.69
N LEU A 109 -8.34 2.32 5.93
CA LEU A 109 -9.18 1.35 6.63
C LEU A 109 -10.63 1.83 6.68
N GLN A 110 -10.86 3.09 7.05
CA GLN A 110 -12.21 3.68 7.12
C GLN A 110 -12.88 3.78 5.75
N HIS A 111 -12.12 4.06 4.68
CA HIS A 111 -12.59 4.11 3.31
C HIS A 111 -12.96 2.73 2.75
N CYS A 112 -12.18 1.69 3.07
CA CYS A 112 -12.33 0.35 2.49
C CYS A 112 -13.62 -0.36 2.91
N SER A 113 -14.24 -1.04 1.95
CA SER A 113 -15.32 -2.02 2.15
C SER A 113 -14.83 -3.26 2.91
N THR A 114 -15.75 -4.08 3.40
CA THR A 114 -15.42 -5.35 4.08
C THR A 114 -14.56 -6.28 3.22
N ALA A 115 -14.87 -6.41 1.92
CA ALA A 115 -14.10 -7.27 1.02
C ALA A 115 -12.67 -6.74 0.82
N GLN A 116 -12.51 -5.42 0.68
CA GLN A 116 -11.19 -4.78 0.60
C GLN A 116 -10.38 -5.00 1.87
N ARG A 117 -10.98 -4.78 3.05
CA ARG A 117 -10.31 -5.00 4.34
C ARG A 117 -9.84 -6.44 4.50
N GLN A 118 -10.69 -7.41 4.15
CA GLN A 118 -10.33 -8.84 4.17
C GLN A 118 -9.15 -9.16 3.24
N ALA A 119 -9.10 -8.55 2.06
CA ALA A 119 -8.01 -8.76 1.13
C ALA A 119 -6.70 -8.15 1.66
N VAL A 120 -6.73 -6.96 2.28
CA VAL A 120 -5.58 -6.34 2.95
C VAL A 120 -5.10 -7.18 4.13
N ALA A 121 -6.01 -7.65 4.98
CA ALA A 121 -5.67 -8.54 6.10
C ALA A 121 -5.00 -9.83 5.61
N SER A 122 -5.51 -10.41 4.52
CA SER A 122 -4.92 -11.60 3.89
C SER A 122 -3.52 -11.35 3.35
N LEU A 123 -3.27 -10.18 2.75
CA LEU A 123 -1.94 -9.76 2.33
C LEU A 123 -0.99 -9.63 3.54
N LEU A 124 -1.41 -8.94 4.61
CA LEU A 124 -0.59 -8.77 5.81
C LEU A 124 -0.25 -10.11 6.48
N ALA A 125 -1.24 -11.01 6.60
CA ALA A 125 -1.01 -12.36 7.10
C ALA A 125 0.00 -13.14 6.25
N HIS A 126 -0.10 -12.99 4.93
CA HIS A 126 0.80 -13.64 3.99
C HIS A 126 2.23 -13.11 4.09
N LEU A 127 2.40 -11.78 4.21
CA LEU A 127 3.72 -11.18 4.43
C LEU A 127 4.34 -11.64 5.75
N LEU A 128 3.55 -11.67 6.84
CA LEU A 128 3.98 -12.15 8.15
C LEU A 128 4.48 -13.60 8.13
N ASP A 129 3.92 -14.43 7.26
CA ASP A 129 4.25 -15.85 7.15
C ASP A 129 5.41 -16.13 6.19
N THR A 130 5.47 -15.41 5.07
CA THR A 130 6.42 -15.71 3.99
C THR A 130 7.64 -14.80 3.93
N ARG A 131 7.57 -13.64 4.60
CA ARG A 131 8.67 -12.65 4.68
C ARG A 131 9.01 -12.28 6.12
N THR A 132 8.81 -13.19 7.08
CA THR A 132 9.10 -12.95 8.51
C THR A 132 10.52 -12.47 8.76
N GLU A 133 11.51 -13.03 8.04
CA GLU A 133 12.93 -12.67 8.20
C GLU A 133 13.21 -11.25 7.73
N LEU A 134 12.56 -10.81 6.65
CA LEU A 134 12.63 -9.42 6.23
C LEU A 134 12.00 -8.56 7.34
N LEU A 135 10.85 -8.98 7.88
CA LEU A 135 10.03 -8.25 8.86
C LEU A 135 10.65 -8.13 10.25
N GLU A 136 11.82 -8.73 10.52
CA GLU A 136 12.31 -8.95 11.88
C GLU A 136 12.34 -7.67 12.74
N MET A 137 12.69 -6.52 12.15
CA MET A 137 12.72 -5.23 12.86
C MET A 137 11.35 -4.58 13.05
N ASP A 138 10.37 -4.94 12.22
CA ASP A 138 9.02 -4.33 12.17
C ASP A 138 7.89 -5.36 12.39
N ALA A 139 8.21 -6.53 12.94
CA ALA A 139 7.27 -7.63 13.11
C ALA A 139 6.07 -7.23 13.99
N ASP A 140 6.32 -6.47 15.05
CA ASP A 140 5.27 -5.92 15.92
C ASP A 140 4.35 -4.94 15.18
N ALA A 141 4.92 -4.10 14.32
CA ALA A 141 4.14 -3.15 13.51
C ALA A 141 3.26 -3.90 12.49
N ALA A 142 3.79 -4.94 11.85
CA ALA A 142 3.03 -5.77 10.92
C ALA A 142 1.93 -6.58 11.62
N LEU A 143 2.21 -7.15 12.80
CA LEU A 143 1.20 -7.83 13.63
C LEU A 143 0.10 -6.86 14.08
N HIS A 144 0.49 -5.64 14.49
CA HIS A 144 -0.46 -4.60 14.88
C HIS A 144 -1.35 -4.17 13.71
N ALA A 145 -0.76 -3.91 12.54
CA ALA A 145 -1.50 -3.61 11.33
C ALA A 145 -2.47 -4.75 11.00
N HIS A 146 -2.01 -6.01 10.96
CA HIS A 146 -2.88 -7.16 10.71
C HIS A 146 -4.06 -7.22 11.68
N GLY A 147 -3.81 -6.98 12.97
CA GLY A 147 -4.84 -6.94 14.01
C GLY A 147 -5.87 -5.80 13.87
N ASN A 148 -5.51 -4.70 13.21
CA ASN A 148 -6.44 -3.61 12.89
C ASN A 148 -7.30 -3.94 11.67
N TRP A 149 -6.69 -4.53 10.65
CA TRP A 149 -7.34 -4.87 9.37
C TRP A 149 -8.21 -6.13 9.42
N SER A 150 -8.01 -7.00 10.41
CA SER A 150 -8.76 -8.25 10.58
C SER A 150 -10.02 -8.14 11.44
N ARG A 151 -10.39 -6.93 11.88
CA ARG A 151 -11.59 -6.65 12.69
C ARG A 151 -12.79 -6.36 11.80
#